data_AF-A0A7Y8FJA7-F1
#
_entry.id   AF-A0A7Y8FJA7-F1
#
_cell.length_a   1.000
_cell.length_b   1.000
_cell.length_c   1.000
_cell.angle_alpha   90.00
_cell.angle_beta   90.00
_cell.angle_gamma   90.00
#
_symmetry.space_group_name_H-M   'P 1'
#
loop_
_entity.id
_entity.type
_entity.pdbx_description
1 polymer ?
#
loop_
_entity_poly.entity_id
_entity_poly.type
_entity_poly.pdbx_seq_one_letter_code
_entity_poly.pdbx_strand_id
1 'polypeptide(L)'
;NYPLCLNVDDLGDDFMLTTQAVEQISAPRVGSYMQAALESLVEALEHRPQAALNSLSIMPDDEREQLLVGFNDTALEYPQAQTVHGLFEAQVERTPEALAVVHG
;
A
#
# COMPACT_ATOMS: atom_id res chain seq x y z
N ASN A 1 26.98 -7.62 12.51
CA ASN A 1 25.54 -7.92 12.39
C ASN A 1 24.90 -6.87 11.53
N TYR A 2 24.55 -7.23 10.29
CA TYR A 2 23.76 -6.36 9.42
C TYR A 2 22.27 -6.60 9.70
N PRO A 3 21.43 -5.55 9.65
CA PRO A 3 20.00 -5.68 9.94
C PRO A 3 19.22 -6.44 8.86
N LEU A 4 19.81 -6.58 7.67
CA LEU A 4 19.26 -7.30 6.52
C LEU A 4 20.42 -7.92 5.73
N CYS A 5 20.26 -9.17 5.33
CA CYS A 5 21.11 -9.89 4.39
C CYS A 5 20.23 -10.55 3.33
N LEU A 6 20.63 -10.45 2.06
CA LEU A 6 20.06 -11.21 0.95
C LEU A 6 21.19 -12.03 0.34
N ASN A 7 21.04 -13.35 0.35
CA ASN A 7 21.99 -14.27 -0.27
C ASN A 7 21.39 -14.80 -1.57
N VAL A 8 22.24 -14.98 -2.58
CA VAL A 8 21.90 -15.62 -3.84
C VAL A 8 22.75 -16.88 -3.95
N ASP A 9 22.07 -18.02 -3.97
CA ASP A 9 22.71 -19.31 -4.18
C ASP A 9 22.45 -19.74 -5.62
N ASP A 10 23.51 -19.93 -6.40
CA ASP A 10 23.44 -20.47 -7.76
C ASP A 10 23.29 -22.01 -7.69
N LEU A 11 22.21 -22.52 -8.25
CA LEU A 11 21.89 -23.95 -8.29
C LEU A 11 22.15 -24.57 -9.67
N GLY A 12 22.76 -23.82 -10.60
CA GLY A 12 23.03 -24.22 -11.98
C GLY A 12 21.97 -23.68 -12.92
N ASP A 13 20.85 -24.39 -13.06
CA ASP A 13 19.74 -23.98 -13.94
C ASP A 13 18.78 -22.99 -13.27
N ASP A 14 18.86 -22.88 -11.94
CA ASP A 14 18.04 -22.01 -11.10
C ASP A 14 18.93 -21.25 -10.10
N PHE A 15 18.36 -20.27 -9.42
CA PHE A 15 18.97 -19.63 -8.26
C PHE A 15 17.97 -19.56 -7.10
N MET A 16 18.49 -19.55 -5.88
CA MET A 16 17.69 -19.39 -4.67
C MET A 16 18.03 -18.07 -4.00
N LEU A 17 16.99 -17.33 -3.62
CA LEU A 17 17.11 -16.10 -2.83
C LEU A 17 16.78 -16.41 -1.37
N THR A 18 17.75 -16.17 -0.49
CA THR A 18 17.54 -16.30 0.95
C THR A 18 17.58 -14.92 1.61
N THR A 19 16.46 -14.49 2.17
CA THR A 19 16.38 -13.22 2.91
C THR A 19 16.44 -13.47 4.41
N GLN A 20 17.37 -12.80 5.10
CA GLN A 20 17.52 -12.83 6.55
C GLN A 20 17.44 -11.39 7.07
N ALA A 21 16.58 -11.12 8.02
CA ALA A 21 16.42 -9.78 8.58
C ALA A 21 16.17 -9.82 10.09
N VAL A 22 16.44 -8.70 10.76
CA VAL A 22 16.03 -8.50 12.16
C VAL A 22 14.51 -8.40 12.26
N GLU A 23 13.94 -8.65 13.45
CA GLU A 23 12.48 -8.72 13.67
C GLU A 23 11.70 -7.48 13.19
N GLN A 24 12.33 -6.30 13.19
CA GLN A 24 11.72 -5.05 12.73
C GLN A 24 11.50 -4.99 11.20
N ILE A 25 12.12 -5.90 10.44
CA ILE A 25 12.06 -5.96 8.98
C ILE A 25 11.41 -7.28 8.57
N SER A 26 10.35 -7.19 7.77
CA SER A 26 9.72 -8.39 7.21
C SER A 26 10.60 -8.99 6.11
N ALA A 27 11.38 -10.03 6.47
CA ALA A 27 12.17 -10.78 5.50
C ALA A 27 11.33 -11.35 4.33
N PRO A 28 10.11 -11.91 4.55
CA PRO A 28 9.26 -12.36 3.46
C PRO A 28 8.89 -11.23 2.49
N ARG A 29 8.52 -10.05 3.01
CA ARG A 29 8.12 -8.91 2.18
C ARG A 29 9.29 -8.37 1.36
N VAL A 30 10.50 -8.32 1.94
CA VAL A 30 11.72 -7.97 1.20
C VAL A 30 12.01 -9.00 0.11
N GLY A 31 11.82 -10.30 0.39
CA GLY A 31 11.92 -11.37 -0.60
C GLY A 31 10.96 -11.15 -1.77
N SER A 32 9.69 -10.84 -1.50
CA SER A 32 8.68 -10.53 -2.52
C SER A 32 9.08 -9.32 -3.38
N TYR A 33 9.64 -8.27 -2.78
CA TYR A 33 10.13 -7.11 -3.54
C TYR A 33 11.28 -7.45 -4.46
N MET A 34 12.23 -8.26 -3.98
CA MET A 34 13.36 -8.71 -4.79
C MET A 34 12.90 -9.60 -5.94
N GLN A 35 11.92 -10.48 -5.69
CA GLN A 35 11.32 -11.29 -6.75
C GLN A 35 10.67 -10.42 -7.82
N ALA A 36 9.77 -9.50 -7.44
CA ALA A 36 9.10 -8.59 -8.37
C ALA A 36 10.09 -7.72 -9.16
N ALA A 37 11.17 -7.26 -8.52
CA ALA A 37 12.23 -6.50 -9.17
C ALA A 37 12.96 -7.32 -10.24
N LEU A 38 13.27 -8.59 -9.97
CA LEU A 38 13.94 -9.47 -10.93
C LEU A 38 13.01 -9.83 -12.10
N GLU A 39 11.74 -10.11 -11.83
CA GLU A 39 10.73 -10.34 -12.87
C GLU A 39 10.59 -9.11 -13.80
N SER A 40 10.47 -7.91 -13.22
CA SER A 40 10.39 -6.67 -14.00
C SER A 40 11.66 -6.39 -14.81
N LEU A 41 12.84 -6.75 -14.26
CA LEU A 41 14.11 -6.63 -14.97
C LEU A 41 14.19 -7.59 -16.16
N VAL A 42 13.81 -8.86 -15.99
CA VAL A 42 13.79 -9.85 -17.08
C VAL A 42 12.83 -9.40 -18.19
N GLU A 43 11.62 -8.97 -17.83
CA GLU A 43 10.65 -8.47 -18.81
C GLU A 43 11.20 -7.26 -19.60
N ALA A 44 11.86 -6.34 -18.90
CA ALA A 44 12.46 -5.17 -19.52
C ALA A 44 13.62 -5.54 -20.44
N LEU A 45 14.49 -6.48 -20.06
CA LEU A 45 15.58 -6.94 -20.92
C LEU A 45 15.06 -7.59 -22.21
N GLU A 46 13.95 -8.32 -22.13
CA GLU A 46 13.32 -8.98 -23.28
C GLU A 46 12.62 -7.99 -24.22
N HIS A 47 11.84 -7.05 -23.68
CA HIS A 47 10.92 -6.25 -24.47
C HIS A 47 11.37 -4.79 -24.66
N ARG A 48 12.07 -4.23 -23.68
CA ARG A 48 12.40 -2.80 -23.57
C ARG A 48 13.77 -2.58 -22.92
N PRO A 49 14.88 -3.09 -23.50
CA PRO A 49 16.20 -3.12 -22.83
C PRO A 49 16.80 -1.73 -22.58
N GLN A 50 16.26 -0.69 -23.23
CA GLN A 50 16.65 0.71 -23.00
C GLN A 50 15.78 1.42 -21.94
N ALA A 51 14.84 0.70 -21.31
CA ALA A 51 14.05 1.24 -20.21
C ALA A 51 14.97 1.69 -19.08
N ALA A 52 14.65 2.83 -18.48
CA ALA A 52 15.40 3.32 -17.34
C ALA A 52 15.17 2.40 -16.14
N LEU A 53 16.24 2.03 -15.41
CA LEU A 53 16.13 1.11 -14.26
C LEU A 53 15.14 1.60 -13.19
N ASN A 54 15.02 2.92 -13.00
CA ASN A 54 14.08 3.51 -12.05
C ASN A 54 12.60 3.46 -12.50
N SER A 55 12.32 3.00 -13.72
CA SER A 55 10.96 2.79 -14.22
C SER A 55 10.44 1.37 -13.97
N LEU A 56 11.31 0.45 -13.54
CA LEU A 56 10.96 -0.92 -13.24
C LEU A 56 10.22 -0.99 -11.91
N SER A 57 9.14 -1.77 -11.86
CA SER A 57 8.37 -1.96 -10.63
C SER A 57 9.09 -2.98 -9.74
N ILE A 58 9.14 -2.70 -8.44
CA ILE A 58 9.60 -3.65 -7.41
C ILE A 58 8.44 -4.10 -6.50
N MET A 59 7.23 -3.62 -6.78
CA MET A 59 6.08 -3.81 -5.92
C MET A 59 5.27 -5.02 -6.40
N PRO A 60 5.04 -6.02 -5.54
CA PRO A 60 4.11 -7.11 -5.81
C PRO A 60 2.70 -6.59 -6.14
N ASP A 61 2.00 -7.27 -7.04
CA ASP A 61 0.70 -6.83 -7.55
C ASP A 61 -0.38 -6.76 -6.46
N ASP A 62 -0.37 -7.71 -5.52
CA ASP A 62 -1.29 -7.76 -4.38
C ASP A 62 -1.08 -6.56 -3.44
N GLU A 63 0.19 -6.22 -3.16
CA GLU A 63 0.51 -5.05 -2.36
C GLU A 63 0.12 -3.75 -3.10
N ARG A 64 0.37 -3.69 -4.41
CA ARG A 64 -0.04 -2.54 -5.24
C ARG A 64 -1.56 -2.35 -5.21
N GLU A 65 -2.33 -3.43 -5.32
CA GLU A 65 -3.79 -3.40 -5.23
C GLU A 65 -4.26 -2.91 -3.86
N GLN A 66 -3.68 -3.42 -2.78
CA GLN A 66 -4.00 -2.97 -1.43
C GLN A 66 -3.74 -1.48 -1.23
N LEU A 67 -2.61 -0.97 -1.76
CA LEU A 67 -2.23 0.45 -1.62
C LEU A 67 -3.09 1.38 -2.47
N LEU A 68 -3.44 0.97 -3.70
CA LEU A 68 -4.17 1.83 -4.64
C LEU A 68 -5.68 1.72 -4.48
N VAL A 69 -6.19 0.55 -4.13
CA VAL A 69 -7.62 0.25 -4.03
C VAL A 69 -8.00 0.02 -2.57
N GLY A 70 -7.44 -1.01 -1.92
CA GLY A 70 -7.89 -1.46 -0.60
C GLY A 70 -7.88 -0.36 0.47
N PHE A 71 -6.82 0.44 0.55
CA PHE A 71 -6.75 1.57 1.49
C PHE A 71 -7.52 2.81 1.06
N ASN A 72 -7.83 2.95 -0.24
CA ASN A 72 -8.54 4.11 -0.78
C ASN A 72 -10.04 3.87 -0.95
N ASP A 73 -10.53 2.67 -0.61
CA ASP A 73 -11.96 2.32 -0.63
C ASP A 73 -12.74 2.98 0.52
N THR A 74 -12.80 4.31 0.44
CA THR A 74 -13.43 5.21 1.41
C THR A 74 -14.69 5.86 0.84
N ALA A 75 -15.12 5.41 -0.33
CA ALA A 75 -16.30 5.93 -1.01
C ALA A 75 -17.56 5.56 -0.23
N LEU A 76 -18.17 6.57 0.39
CA LEU A 76 -19.45 6.46 1.07
C LEU A 76 -20.41 7.47 0.48
N GLU A 77 -21.66 7.05 0.27
CA GLU A 77 -22.72 7.99 -0.07
C GLU A 77 -22.95 8.93 1.10
N TYR A 78 -22.77 10.23 0.86
CA TYR A 78 -23.14 11.26 1.81
C TYR A 78 -24.09 12.25 1.16
N PRO A 79 -25.00 12.90 1.92
CA PRO A 79 -25.97 13.83 1.37
C PRO A 79 -25.30 15.13 0.89
N GLN A 80 -24.84 15.15 -0.36
CA GLN A 80 -24.12 16.29 -0.96
C GLN A 80 -24.98 17.57 -1.04
N ALA A 81 -26.30 17.42 -1.12
CA ALA A 81 -27.24 18.53 -1.19
C ALA A 81 -27.51 19.20 0.17
N GLN A 82 -27.13 18.56 1.29
CA GLN A 82 -27.35 19.12 2.62
C GLN A 82 -26.11 19.89 3.07
N THR A 83 -26.34 21.10 3.54
CA THR A 83 -25.31 21.92 4.16
C THR A 83 -25.12 21.47 5.61
N VAL A 84 -23.92 21.72 6.17
CA VAL A 84 -23.66 21.46 7.59
C VAL A 84 -24.64 22.22 8.50
N HIS A 85 -25.01 23.47 8.15
CA HIS A 85 -26.00 24.22 8.91
C HIS A 85 -27.42 23.66 8.76
N GLY A 86 -27.80 23.16 7.57
CA GLY A 86 -29.10 22.51 7.37
C GLY A 86 -29.23 21.22 8.17
N LEU A 87 -28.14 20.44 8.28
CA LEU A 87 -28.09 19.28 9.18
C LEU A 87 -28.24 19.68 10.66
N PHE A 88 -27.66 20.81 11.05
CA PHE A 88 -27.79 21.34 12.40
C PHE A 88 -29.21 21.83 12.70
N GLU A 89 -29.83 22.56 11.77
CA GLU A 89 -31.22 23.02 11.87
C GLU A 89 -32.19 21.83 12.00
N ALA A 90 -32.05 20.81 11.15
CA ALA A 90 -32.85 19.58 11.24
C ALA A 90 -32.66 18.85 12.58
N GLN A 91 -31.45 18.89 13.15
CA GLN A 91 -31.19 18.34 14.49
C GLN A 91 -31.89 19.13 15.59
N VAL A 92 -31.90 20.46 15.50
CA VAL A 92 -32.60 21.34 16.45
C VAL A 92 -34.11 21.12 16.38
N GLU A 93 -34.68 20.99 15.19
CA GLU A 93 -36.11 20.67 15.02
C GLU A 93 -36.47 19.30 15.62
N ARG A 94 -35.60 18.30 15.44
CA ARG A 94 -35.84 16.93 15.92
C ARG A 94 -35.74 16.81 17.44
N THR A 95 -34.77 17.48 18.06
CA THR A 95 -34.51 17.39 19.51
C THR A 95 -34.16 18.77 20.09
N PRO A 96 -35.13 19.68 20.24
CA PRO A 96 -34.86 21.07 20.61
C PRO A 96 -34.33 21.24 22.03
N GLU A 97 -34.73 20.36 22.97
CA GLU A 97 -34.30 20.43 24.37
C GLU A 97 -33.00 19.65 24.66
N ALA A 98 -32.40 19.02 23.64
CA ALA A 98 -31.15 18.30 23.83
C ALA A 98 -30.01 19.30 24.09
N LEU A 99 -29.22 19.05 25.15
CA LEU A 99 -28.03 19.82 25.45
C LEU A 99 -27.02 19.70 24.30
N ALA A 100 -26.83 20.79 23.56
CA ALA A 100 -25.95 20.81 22.39
C ALA A 100 -24.48 21.11 22.74
N VAL A 101 -24.23 21.97 23.73
CA VAL A 101 -22.89 22.43 24.12
C VAL A 101 -22.82 22.67 25.63
N VAL A 102 -21.70 22.31 26.25
CA VAL A 102 -21.33 22.71 27.62
C VAL A 102 -20.02 23.48 27.54
N HIS A 103 -19.96 24.61 28.24
CA HIS A 103 -18.75 25.41 28.37
C HIS A 103 -18.43 25.55 29.87
N GLY A 104 -17.15 25.41 30.21
CA GLY A 104 -16.63 25.48 31.59
C GLY A 104 -15.46 26.45 31.71
#